data_AF-A0A5E6MF52-F1
#
_entry.id   AF-A0A5E6MF52-F1
#
_cell.length_a   1.000
_cell.length_b   1.000
_cell.length_c   1.000
_cell.angle_alpha   90.00
_cell.angle_beta   90.00
_cell.angle_gamma   90.00
#
_symmetry.space_group_name_H-M   'P 1'
#
loop_
_entity.id
_entity.type
_entity.pdbx_description
1 polymer ?
#
loop_
_entity_poly.entity_id
_entity_poly.type
_entity_poly.pdbx_seq_one_letter_code
_entity_poly.pdbx_strand_id
1 'polypeptide(L)'
;MAKIQARVPDEIQDVASAVIKSTGLTVSDVVRMFMTRIATDRTLPLDLFQPSPETVRAIEEAQAGKLTPTTIEGIMADIEEARREGRKR
;
A
#
# COMPACT_ATOMS: atom_id res chain seq x y z
N MET A 1 -13.83 21.52 -13.21
CA MET A 1 -13.43 20.22 -12.62
C MET A 1 -11.94 20.23 -12.34
N ALA A 2 -11.47 19.51 -11.31
CA ALA A 2 -10.04 19.37 -11.04
C ALA A 2 -9.38 18.44 -12.08
N LYS A 3 -8.09 18.65 -12.36
CA LYS A 3 -7.29 17.85 -13.30
C LYS A 3 -6.35 16.93 -12.53
N ILE A 4 -6.28 15.67 -12.93
CA ILE A 4 -5.31 14.69 -12.41
C ILE A 4 -4.25 14.46 -13.49
N GLN A 5 -2.98 14.56 -13.11
CA GLN A 5 -1.83 14.25 -13.98
C GLN A 5 -0.83 13.42 -13.17
N ALA A 6 -0.43 12.28 -13.72
CA ALA A 6 0.58 11.40 -13.15
C ALA A 6 1.54 10.97 -14.25
N ARG A 7 2.83 10.84 -13.92
CA ARG A 7 3.82 10.24 -14.83
C ARG A 7 3.79 8.73 -14.67
N VAL A 8 3.73 8.03 -15.78
CA VAL A 8 3.74 6.56 -15.87
C VAL A 8 4.66 6.18 -17.04
N PRO A 9 5.43 5.08 -16.97
CA PRO A 9 6.16 4.57 -18.13
C PRO A 9 5.24 4.29 -19.31
N ASP A 10 5.67 4.65 -20.52
CA ASP A 10 4.85 4.56 -21.73
C ASP A 10 4.35 3.12 -21.97
N GLU A 11 5.22 2.13 -21.78
CA GLU A 11 4.89 0.70 -21.88
C GLU A 11 3.74 0.26 -20.95
N ILE A 12 3.70 0.79 -19.73
CA ILE A 12 2.66 0.48 -18.74
C ILE A 12 1.36 1.18 -19.14
N GLN A 13 1.45 2.42 -19.61
CA GLN A 13 0.29 3.18 -20.07
C GLN A 13 -0.38 2.49 -21.26
N ASP A 14 0.39 2.01 -22.22
CA ASP A 14 -0.13 1.36 -23.43
C ASP A 14 -0.88 0.06 -23.10
N VAL A 15 -0.25 -0.80 -22.28
CA VAL A 15 -0.86 -2.06 -21.84
C VAL A 15 -2.12 -1.80 -21.03
N ALA A 16 -2.05 -0.91 -20.03
CA ALA A 16 -3.20 -0.60 -19.18
C ALA A 16 -4.35 0.01 -20.00
N SER A 17 -4.05 0.92 -20.92
CA SER A 17 -5.07 1.57 -21.77
C SER A 17 -5.77 0.56 -22.68
N ALA A 18 -5.04 -0.41 -23.24
CA ALA A 18 -5.61 -1.47 -24.07
C ALA A 18 -6.57 -2.36 -23.27
N VAL A 19 -6.17 -2.78 -22.07
CA VAL A 19 -7.01 -3.59 -21.16
C VAL A 19 -8.27 -2.82 -20.76
N ILE A 20 -8.13 -1.56 -20.33
CA ILE A 20 -9.26 -0.72 -19.92
C ILE A 20 -10.23 -0.50 -21.09
N LYS A 21 -9.71 -0.24 -22.29
CA LYS A 21 -10.54 -0.06 -23.48
C LYS A 21 -11.31 -1.33 -23.85
N SER A 22 -10.74 -2.52 -23.61
CA SER A 22 -11.40 -3.80 -23.87
C SER A 22 -12.66 -4.02 -23.03
N THR A 23 -12.76 -3.35 -21.86
CA THR A 23 -13.95 -3.40 -21.01
C THR A 23 -14.99 -2.32 -21.34
N GLY A 24 -14.71 -1.47 -22.35
CA GLY A 24 -15.57 -0.36 -22.75
C GLY A 24 -15.41 0.91 -21.92
N LEU A 25 -14.39 0.96 -21.05
CA LEU A 25 -14.11 2.12 -20.21
C LEU A 25 -12.98 2.97 -20.80
N THR A 26 -12.92 4.24 -20.41
CA THR A 26 -11.76 5.10 -20.63
C THR A 26 -10.86 5.12 -19.40
N VAL A 27 -9.59 5.49 -19.56
CA VAL A 27 -8.67 5.73 -18.43
C VAL A 27 -9.27 6.73 -17.44
N SER A 28 -9.98 7.76 -17.94
CA SER A 28 -10.63 8.74 -17.07
C SER A 28 -11.80 8.17 -16.28
N ASP A 29 -12.55 7.19 -16.82
CA ASP A 29 -13.61 6.49 -16.06
C ASP A 29 -13.01 5.72 -14.89
N VAL A 30 -11.95 4.95 -15.15
CA VAL A 30 -11.27 4.15 -14.12
C VAL A 30 -10.67 5.04 -13.05
N VAL A 31 -9.99 6.13 -13.43
CA VAL A 31 -9.43 7.09 -12.46
C VAL A 31 -10.54 7.71 -11.61
N ARG A 32 -11.68 8.09 -12.20
CA ARG A 32 -12.83 8.61 -11.42
C ARG A 32 -13.37 7.57 -10.44
N MET A 33 -13.60 6.34 -10.90
CA MET A 33 -14.09 5.26 -10.05
C MET A 33 -13.15 4.99 -8.87
N PHE A 34 -11.83 4.96 -9.14
CA PHE A 34 -10.81 4.77 -8.11
C PHE A 34 -10.84 5.90 -7.07
N MET A 35 -10.86 7.16 -7.51
CA MET A 35 -10.92 8.31 -6.61
C MET A 35 -12.22 8.34 -5.80
N THR A 36 -13.36 8.03 -6.43
CA THR A 36 -14.65 7.91 -5.73
C THR A 36 -14.59 6.82 -4.67
N ARG A 37 -14.03 5.64 -5.00
CA ARG A 37 -13.91 4.53 -4.05
C ARG A 37 -13.05 4.91 -2.84
N ILE A 38 -11.92 5.56 -3.06
CA ILE A 38 -11.04 6.03 -1.97
C ILE A 38 -11.79 7.04 -1.08
N ALA A 39 -12.49 8.00 -1.68
CA ALA A 39 -13.22 9.01 -0.93
C ALA A 39 -14.38 8.40 -0.11
N THR A 40 -15.07 7.40 -0.66
CA THR A 40 -16.17 6.71 0.00
C THR A 40 -15.69 5.81 1.13
N ASP A 41 -14.71 4.95 0.86
CA ASP A 41 -14.27 3.93 1.81
C ASP A 41 -13.23 4.45 2.81
N ARG A 42 -12.62 5.60 2.51
CA ARG A 42 -11.51 6.20 3.28
C ARG A 42 -10.30 5.27 3.40
N THR A 43 -10.16 4.35 2.46
CA THR A 43 -9.05 3.40 2.36
C THR A 43 -8.60 3.28 0.91
N LEU A 44 -7.31 3.07 0.70
CA LEU A 44 -6.80 2.64 -0.61
C LEU A 44 -7.22 1.18 -0.85
N PRO A 45 -7.63 0.81 -2.08
CA PRO A 45 -7.88 -0.60 -2.41
C PRO A 45 -6.62 -1.45 -2.16
N LEU A 46 -6.71 -2.41 -1.26
CA LEU A 46 -5.58 -3.18 -0.72
C LEU A 46 -4.89 -4.08 -1.76
N ASP A 47 -5.60 -4.43 -2.83
CA ASP A 47 -5.11 -5.33 -3.87
C ASP A 47 -3.93 -4.74 -4.66
N LEU A 48 -3.65 -3.45 -4.48
CA LEU A 48 -2.50 -2.73 -5.07
C LEU A 48 -1.35 -2.50 -4.06
N PHE A 49 -1.51 -2.92 -2.81
CA PHE A 49 -0.49 -2.76 -1.78
C PHE A 49 0.51 -3.91 -1.81
N GLN A 50 1.71 -3.63 -2.31
CA GLN A 50 2.87 -4.49 -2.08
C GLN A 50 3.53 -4.02 -0.77
N PRO A 51 3.69 -4.88 0.26
CA PRO A 51 4.45 -4.52 1.45
C PRO A 51 5.87 -4.08 1.07
N SER A 52 6.45 -3.17 1.85
CA SER A 52 7.84 -2.75 1.62
C SER A 52 8.78 -3.95 1.73
N PRO A 53 9.94 -3.96 1.05
CA PRO A 53 10.90 -5.05 1.16
C PRO A 53 11.30 -5.37 2.61
N GLU A 54 11.38 -4.36 3.47
CA GLU A 54 11.61 -4.53 4.90
C GLU A 54 10.47 -5.29 5.59
N THR A 55 9.22 -4.94 5.27
CA THR A 55 8.04 -5.63 5.81
C THR A 55 7.98 -7.07 5.33
N VAL A 56 8.27 -7.32 4.04
CA VAL A 56 8.33 -8.67 3.47
C VAL A 56 9.36 -9.52 4.21
N ARG A 57 10.58 -9.00 4.39
CA ARG A 57 11.64 -9.70 5.12
C ARG A 57 11.23 -10.01 6.56
N ALA A 58 10.62 -9.06 7.27
CA ALA A 58 10.15 -9.29 8.63
C ALA A 58 9.11 -10.41 8.71
N ILE A 59 8.20 -10.50 7.73
CA ILE A 59 7.21 -11.58 7.63
C ILE A 59 7.90 -12.93 7.34
N GLU A 60 8.89 -12.96 6.46
CA GLU A 60 9.65 -14.19 6.14
C GLU A 60 10.44 -14.69 7.35
N GLU A 61 11.10 -13.80 8.09
CA GLU A 61 11.80 -14.13 9.34
C GLU A 61 10.83 -14.68 10.40
N ALA A 62 9.63 -14.10 10.48
CA ALA A 62 8.55 -14.59 11.33
C ALA A 62 8.14 -16.03 10.99
N GLN A 63 7.87 -16.29 9.71
CA GLN A 63 7.48 -17.61 9.24
C GLN A 63 8.60 -18.65 9.35
N ALA A 64 9.86 -18.22 9.20
CA ALA A 64 11.03 -19.06 9.38
C ALA A 64 11.36 -19.35 10.87
N GLY A 65 10.57 -18.85 11.82
CA GLY A 65 10.78 -19.07 13.25
C GLY A 65 12.02 -18.36 13.81
N LYS A 66 12.46 -17.27 13.16
CA LYS A 66 13.64 -16.49 13.58
C LYS A 66 13.30 -15.41 14.61
N LEU A 67 12.05 -15.35 15.08
CA LEU A 67 11.63 -14.39 16.09
C LEU A 67 12.00 -14.87 17.49
N THR A 68 12.32 -13.91 18.34
CA THR A 68 12.47 -14.14 19.78
C THR A 68 11.07 -14.17 20.42
N PRO A 69 10.65 -15.30 21.04
CA PRO A 69 9.41 -15.33 21.80
C PRO A 69 9.50 -14.38 22.99
N THR A 70 8.43 -13.65 23.26
CA THR A 70 8.35 -12.74 24.41
C THR A 70 6.94 -12.74 24.99
N THR A 71 6.77 -12.18 26.18
CA THR A 71 5.46 -12.04 26.83
C THR A 71 4.77 -10.76 26.39
N ILE A 72 3.50 -10.60 26.79
CA ILE A 72 2.73 -9.38 26.55
C ILE A 72 3.45 -8.17 27.17
N GLU A 73 4.03 -8.33 28.36
CA GLU A 73 4.78 -7.27 29.05
C GLU A 73 6.02 -6.85 28.25
N GLY A 74 6.73 -7.81 27.63
CA GLY A 74 7.86 -7.52 26.75
C GLY A 74 7.45 -6.72 25.51
N ILE A 75 6.38 -7.13 24.83
CA ILE A 75 5.83 -6.40 23.66
C ILE A 75 5.46 -4.96 24.03
N MET A 76 4.82 -4.77 25.19
CA MET A 76 4.43 -3.44 25.65
C MET A 76 5.64 -2.55 25.93
N ALA A 77 6.73 -3.11 26.51
CA ALA A 77 7.97 -2.39 26.72
C ALA A 77 8.61 -1.94 25.39
N ASP A 78 8.68 -2.83 24.41
CA ASP A 78 9.23 -2.55 23.08
C ASP A 78 8.42 -1.45 22.35
N ILE A 79 7.08 -1.51 22.44
CA ILE A 79 6.18 -0.49 21.85
C ILE A 79 6.40 0.88 22.52
N GLU A 80 6.57 0.92 23.83
CA GLU A 80 6.84 2.16 24.54
C GLU A 80 8.19 2.76 24.16
N GLU A 81 9.23 1.93 24.02
CA GLU A 81 10.54 2.35 23.56
C GLU A 81 10.48 2.96 22.15
N ALA A 82 9.86 2.25 21.19
CA ALA A 82 9.68 2.75 19.83
C ALA A 82 8.91 4.09 19.77
N ARG A 83 7.87 4.26 20.61
CA ARG A 83 7.14 5.54 20.72
C ARG A 83 7.97 6.67 21.35
N ARG A 84 8.93 6.36 22.23
CA ARG A 84 9.85 7.36 22.79
C ARG A 84 10.90 7.78 21.76
N GLU A 85 11.39 6.84 20.95
CA GLU A 85 12.35 7.13 19.89
C GLU A 85 11.74 7.95 18.74
N GLY A 86 10.51 7.64 18.33
CA GLY A 86 9.80 8.41 17.30
C GLY A 86 9.46 9.85 17.70
N ARG A 87 9.46 10.18 19.01
CA ARG A 87 9.29 11.55 19.52
C ARG A 87 10.58 12.37 19.58
N LYS A 88 11.74 11.73 19.38
CA LYS A 88 13.05 12.39 19.33
C LYS A 88 13.49 12.77 17.90
N ARG A 89 12.72 12.38 16.88
CA ARG A 89 12.97 12.69 15.47
C ARG A 89 12.11 13.84 14.97
#